data_AF-A0A6S6RZY3-F1
#
_entry.id   AF-A0A6S6RZY3-F1
#
_cell.length_a   1.000
_cell.length_b   1.000
_cell.length_c   1.000
_cell.angle_alpha   90.00
_cell.angle_beta   90.00
_cell.angle_gamma   90.00
#
_symmetry.space_group_name_H-M   'P 1'
#
loop_
_entity.id
_entity.type
_entity.pdbx_description
1 polymer ?
#
loop_
_entity_poly.entity_id
_entity_poly.type
_entity_poly.pdbx_seq_one_letter_code
_entity_poly.pdbx_strand_id
1 'polypeptide(L)' 'MTISSAGVAGVGGRATFAALMVLPAMGLPITLVALLISIEPLIDMGRTALNVNGSMVAGTITSQLMHQTDKSIFDK' A
#
# COMPACT_ATOMS: atom_id res chain seq x y z
N MET A 1 2.15 16.43 -14.52
CA MET A 1 1.99 15.19 -13.73
C MET A 1 3.18 14.91 -12.80
N THR A 2 4.38 15.43 -13.11
CA THR A 2 5.63 15.20 -12.35
C THR A 2 5.80 16.02 -11.06
N ILE A 3 5.24 17.23 -10.94
CA ILE A 3 5.54 18.12 -9.79
C ILE A 3 4.54 17.98 -8.63
N SER A 4 3.29 17.57 -8.88
CA SER A 4 2.25 17.50 -7.84
C SER A 4 2.14 16.13 -7.16
N SER A 5 2.63 15.05 -7.77
CA SER A 5 2.45 13.68 -7.27
C SER A 5 3.42 13.29 -6.14
N ALA A 6 4.52 14.02 -5.94
CA ALA A 6 5.49 13.72 -4.88
C ALA A 6 5.05 14.26 -3.51
N GLY A 7 4.22 15.32 -3.47
CA GLY A 7 3.79 15.96 -2.23
C GLY A 7 2.64 15.26 -1.49
N VAL A 8 1.97 14.29 -2.11
CA VAL A 8 0.78 13.59 -1.57
C VAL A 8 1.04 12.08 -1.41
N ALA A 9 2.30 11.64 -1.42
CA ALA A 9 2.64 10.23 -1.27
C ALA A 9 2.41 9.68 0.17
N GLY A 10 2.10 10.53 1.15
CA GLY A 10 2.06 10.08 2.55
C GLY A 10 1.40 11.02 3.54
N VAL A 11 0.17 11.46 3.30
CA VAL A 11 -0.65 12.00 4.41
C VAL A 11 -1.05 10.81 5.30
N GLY A 12 -0.14 10.43 6.20
CA GLY A 12 -0.35 9.44 7.25
C GLY A 12 -1.46 9.91 8.18
N GLY A 13 -2.35 8.99 8.57
CA GLY A 13 -3.51 9.31 9.38
C GLY A 13 -4.82 8.70 8.88
N ARG A 14 -4.94 8.30 7.61
CA ARG A 14 -6.18 7.64 7.11
C ARG A 14 -6.51 6.36 7.86
N ALA A 15 -5.51 5.54 8.17
CA ALA A 15 -5.70 4.30 8.94
C ALA A 15 -6.10 4.59 10.40
N THR A 16 -5.48 5.60 11.00
CA THR A 16 -5.75 6.04 12.37
C THR A 16 -7.15 6.61 12.53
N PHE A 17 -7.61 7.49 11.63
CA PHE A 17 -8.99 7.99 11.65
C PHE A 17 -10.01 6.88 11.41
N ALA A 18 -9.72 5.94 10.51
CA ALA A 18 -10.59 4.78 10.29
C ALA A 18 -10.67 3.90 11.55
N ALA A 19 -9.55 3.63 12.21
CA ALA A 19 -9.52 2.84 13.45
C ALA A 19 -10.33 3.50 14.57
N LEU A 20 -10.24 4.83 14.73
CA LEU A 20 -11.01 5.59 15.72
C LEU A 20 -12.54 5.50 15.49
N MET A 21 -13.00 5.38 14.25
CA MET A 21 -14.43 5.24 13.93
C MET A 21 -14.90 3.78 13.98
N VAL A 22 -14.08 2.86 13.46
CA VAL A 22 -14.47 1.47 13.23
C VAL A 22 -14.40 0.64 14.52
N LEU A 23 -13.38 0.82 15.36
CA LEU A 23 -13.25 0.01 16.58
C LEU A 23 -14.43 0.22 17.54
N PRO A 24 -14.86 1.46 17.86
CA PRO A 24 -16.07 1.68 18.66
C PRO A 24 -17.34 1.15 18.00
N ALA A 25 -17.47 1.27 16.67
CA ALA A 25 -18.61 0.74 15.93
C ALA A 25 -18.71 -0.79 15.98
N MET A 26 -17.57 -1.48 16.14
CA MET A 26 -17.48 -2.93 16.32
C MET A 26 -17.57 -3.38 17.80
N GLY A 27 -17.81 -2.45 18.73
CA GLY A 27 -17.83 -2.73 20.16
C GLY A 27 -16.46 -3.02 20.78
N LEU A 28 -15.37 -2.72 20.05
CA LEU A 28 -13.99 -2.95 20.50
C LEU A 28 -13.46 -1.74 21.29
N PRO A 29 -12.61 -1.96 22.31
CA PRO A 29 -12.04 -0.87 23.11
C PRO A 29 -11.20 0.10 22.28
N ILE A 30 -11.40 1.40 22.48
CA ILE A 30 -10.62 2.46 21.82
C ILE A 30 -9.12 2.42 22.17
N THR A 31 -8.77 1.81 23.31
CA THR A 31 -7.38 1.63 23.74
C THR A 31 -6.56 0.79 22.77
N LEU A 32 -7.20 -0.09 21.99
CA LEU A 32 -6.54 -0.85 20.91
C LEU A 32 -6.05 0.05 19.78
N VAL A 33 -6.69 1.21 19.55
CA VAL A 33 -6.23 2.17 18.54
C VAL A 33 -4.85 2.72 18.91
N ALA A 34 -4.57 2.98 20.19
CA ALA A 34 -3.25 3.46 20.61
C ALA A 34 -2.13 2.45 20.30
N LEU A 35 -2.42 1.15 20.46
CA LEU A 35 -1.50 0.08 20.06
C LEU A 35 -1.33 0.03 18.54
N LEU A 36 -2.43 0.14 17.78
CA LEU A 36 -2.41 0.11 16.32
C LEU A 36 -1.67 1.32 15.72
N ILE A 37 -1.82 2.52 16.28
CA ILE A 37 -1.07 3.72 15.87
C ILE A 37 0.43 3.48 16.03
N SER A 38 0.85 2.83 17.12
CA SER A 38 2.27 2.57 17.39
C SER A 38 2.92 1.67 16.33
N ILE A 39 2.15 0.81 15.67
CA ILE A 39 2.62 -0.06 14.57
C ILE A 39 2.16 0.43 13.18
N GLU A 40 1.46 1.56 13.09
CA GLU A 40 0.96 2.13 11.82
C GLU A 40 2.07 2.22 10.76
N PRO A 41 3.31 2.69 11.07
CA PRO A 41 4.37 2.77 10.05
C PRO A 41 4.72 1.41 9.44
N LEU A 42 4.71 0.33 10.23
CA LEU A 42 4.99 -1.02 9.73
C LEU A 42 3.87 -1.50 8.79
N ILE A 43 2.61 -1.25 9.16
CA ILE A 43 1.44 -1.61 8.34
C ILE A 43 1.44 -0.81 7.03
N ASP A 44 1.76 0.48 7.09
CA ASP A 44 1.79 1.36 5.91
C ASP A 44 2.90 0.95 4.92
N MET A 45 4.06 0.56 5.44
CA MET A 45 5.14 -0.02 4.62
C MET A 45 4.71 -1.34 3.97
N GLY A 46 4.03 -2.22 4.71
CA GLY A 46 3.47 -3.46 4.16
C GLY A 46 2.46 -3.19 3.03
N ARG A 47 1.54 -2.24 3.24
CA ARG A 47 0.58 -1.80 2.21
C ARG A 47 1.29 -1.30 0.96
N THR A 48 2.31 -0.46 1.12
CA THR A 48 3.08 0.10 0.00
C THR A 48 3.82 -1.00 -0.76
N ALA A 49 4.48 -1.92 -0.05
CA ALA A 49 5.19 -3.04 -0.65
C ALA A 49 4.25 -3.94 -1.47
N LEU A 50 3.07 -4.27 -0.94
CA LEU A 50 2.09 -5.09 -1.64
C LEU A 50 1.51 -4.37 -2.88
N ASN A 51 1.25 -3.07 -2.79
CA ASN A 51 0.75 -2.29 -3.92
C ASN A 51 1.77 -2.20 -5.06
N VAL A 52 3.07 -2.03 -4.73
CA VAL A 52 4.15 -2.05 -5.71
C VAL A 52 4.31 -3.44 -6.32
N ASN A 53 4.31 -4.49 -5.49
CA ASN A 53 4.41 -5.87 -5.97
C ASN A 53 3.26 -6.24 -6.92
N GLY A 54 2.02 -5.92 -6.55
CA GLY A 54 0.85 -6.15 -7.41
C GLY A 54 0.96 -5.41 -8.74
N SER A 55 1.48 -4.18 -8.74
CA SER A 55 1.68 -3.39 -9.97
C SER A 55 2.77 -4.00 -10.87
N MET A 56 3.85 -4.54 -10.29
CA MET A 56 4.89 -5.25 -11.05
C MET A 56 4.35 -6.55 -11.66
N VAL A 57 3.59 -7.34 -10.89
CA VAL A 57 2.96 -8.57 -11.40
C VAL A 57 1.97 -8.26 -12.52
N ALA A 58 1.09 -7.28 -12.33
CA ALA A 58 0.17 -6.86 -13.38
C ALA A 58 0.90 -6.35 -14.63
N GLY A 59 1.98 -5.57 -14.45
CA GLY A 59 2.81 -5.05 -15.53
C GLY A 59 3.54 -6.14 -16.31
N THR A 60 4.12 -7.12 -15.62
CA THR A 60 4.79 -8.27 -16.26
C THR A 60 3.80 -9.15 -17.02
N ILE A 61 2.64 -9.46 -16.44
CA ILE A 61 1.57 -10.21 -17.12
C ILE A 61 1.11 -9.46 -18.37
N THR A 62 0.84 -8.16 -18.25
CA THR A 62 0.40 -7.33 -19.39
C THR A 62 1.46 -7.27 -20.47
N SER A 63 2.73 -7.10 -20.09
CA SER A 63 3.86 -7.10 -21.03
C SER A 63 3.95 -8.42 -21.81
N GLN A 64 3.72 -9.56 -21.16
CA GLN A 64 3.73 -10.87 -21.81
C GLN A 64 2.58 -11.00 -22.81
N LEU A 65 1.38 -10.56 -22.43
CA LEU A 65 0.20 -10.55 -23.30
C LEU A 65 0.37 -9.62 -24.51
N MET A 66 1.06 -8.49 -24.34
CA MET A 66 1.33 -7.54 -25.42
C MET A 66 2.58 -7.89 -26.24
N HIS A 67 3.24 -9.02 -25.94
CA HIS A 67 4.53 -9.40 -26.54
C HIS A 67 5.62 -8.31 -26.41
N GLN A 68 5.53 -7.48 -25.38
CA GLN A 68 6.48 -6.40 -25.07
C GLN A 68 7.52 -6.83 -24.04
N THR A 69 7.53 -8.10 -23.62
CA THR A 69 8.48 -8.58 -22.62
C THR A 69 9.84 -8.85 -23.23
N ASP A 70 10.86 -8.18 -22.68
CA ASP A 70 12.25 -8.45 -23.02
C ASP A 70 12.72 -9.75 -22.33
N LYS A 71 12.76 -10.84 -23.09
CA LYS A 71 13.15 -12.17 -22.61
C LYS A 71 14.64 -12.28 -22.30
N SER A 72 15.49 -11.41 -22.86
CA SER A 72 16.93 -11.42 -22.59
C SER A 72 17.28 -11.11 -21.13
N ILE A 73 16.36 -10.44 -20.41
CA ILE A 73 16.49 -10.13 -18.99
C ILE A 73 16.09 -11.33 -18.11
N PHE A 74 15.21 -12.21 -18.59
CA PHE A 74 14.73 -13.39 -17.85
C PHE A 74 15.60 -14.64 -18.08
N ASP A 75 16.26 -14.76 -19.23
CA ASP A 75 17.05 -15.93 -19.63
C ASP A 75 18.54 -15.88 -19.18
N LYS A 76 18.84 -15.18 -18.07
CA LYS A 76 20.16 -15.23 -17.40
C LYS A 76 20.15 -16.21 -16.24
#